data_AF-A0A7S2UZ51-F1
#
_entry.id   AF-A0A7S2UZ51-F1
#
_cell.length_a   1.000
_cell.length_b   1.000
_cell.length_c   1.000
_cell.angle_alpha   90.00
_cell.angle_beta   90.00
_cell.angle_gamma   90.00
#
_symmetry.space_group_name_H-M   'P 1'
#
loop_
_entity.id
_entity.type
_entity.pdbx_description
1 polymer ?
#
loop_
_entity_poly.entity_id
_entity_poly.type
_entity_poly.pdbx_seq_one_letter_code
_entity_poly.pdbx_strand_id
1 'polypeptide(L)'
;DSPARPTDLVTVPMNKVKQGSRKALCHTLAHAESCAIDLMWDLVARFTYESLPRDFYDDWVHIASQEAEHYWKWEKQLKDMGSWYGDLPVHSGFLGSAADT
;
A
#
# COMPACT_ATOMS: atom_id res chain seq x y z
N ASP A 1 -8.04 12.64 5.34
CA ASP A 1 -6.74 12.08 5.72
C ASP A 1 -6.44 10.81 4.95
N SER A 2 -5.70 10.92 3.86
CA SER A 2 -5.15 9.75 3.18
C SER A 2 -3.66 10.01 2.92
N PRO A 3 -2.82 8.96 3.04
CA PRO A 3 -1.39 9.07 2.79
C PRO A 3 -1.13 9.60 1.38
N ALA A 4 -0.06 10.37 1.23
CA ALA A 4 0.33 10.94 -0.06
C ALA A 4 0.59 9.81 -1.07
N ARG A 5 -0.13 9.83 -2.20
CA ARG A 5 0.05 8.89 -3.31
C ARG A 5 0.67 9.61 -4.52
N PRO A 6 1.34 8.88 -5.44
CA PRO A 6 1.77 9.46 -6.70
C PRO A 6 0.61 10.15 -7.42
N THR A 7 0.85 11.33 -7.97
CA THR A 7 -0.19 12.16 -8.62
C THR A 7 -0.87 11.46 -9.78
N ASP A 8 -0.18 10.53 -10.42
CA ASP A 8 -0.66 9.77 -11.59
C ASP A 8 -1.51 8.54 -11.22
N LEU A 9 -1.69 8.27 -9.91
CA LEU A 9 -2.39 7.09 -9.44
C LEU A 9 -3.91 7.26 -9.59
N VAL A 10 -4.47 6.72 -10.68
CA VAL A 10 -5.91 6.74 -10.94
C VAL A 10 -6.61 5.66 -10.11
N THR A 11 -7.65 6.03 -9.35
CA THR A 11 -8.52 5.08 -8.64
C THR A 11 -9.77 4.76 -9.47
N VAL A 12 -10.17 3.49 -9.52
CA VAL A 12 -11.39 3.03 -10.20
C VAL A 12 -12.19 2.09 -9.30
N PRO A 13 -13.53 1.97 -9.47
CA PRO A 13 -14.31 0.97 -8.76
C PRO A 13 -13.88 -0.46 -9.13
N MET A 14 -14.04 -1.39 -8.20
CA MET A 14 -13.49 -2.75 -8.28
C MET A 14 -13.94 -3.53 -9.54
N ASN A 15 -15.13 -3.22 -10.07
CA ASN A 15 -15.67 -3.83 -11.29
C ASN A 15 -15.01 -3.36 -12.60
N LYS A 16 -14.06 -2.41 -12.55
CA LYS A 16 -13.40 -1.84 -13.74
C LYS A 16 -11.90 -2.11 -13.83
N VAL A 17 -11.30 -2.81 -12.86
CA VAL A 17 -9.88 -3.22 -12.95
C VAL A 17 -9.76 -4.42 -13.89
N LYS A 18 -9.04 -4.27 -15.01
CA LYS A 18 -8.73 -5.39 -15.91
C LYS A 18 -7.70 -6.32 -15.23
N GLN A 19 -8.18 -7.43 -14.69
CA GLN A 19 -7.34 -8.50 -14.17
C GLN A 19 -6.87 -9.43 -15.31
N GLY A 20 -5.64 -9.96 -15.21
CA GLY A 20 -5.20 -11.07 -16.07
C GLY A 20 -3.84 -10.92 -16.77
N SER A 21 -3.15 -9.78 -16.65
CA SER A 21 -1.75 -9.68 -17.12
C SER A 21 -0.77 -9.78 -15.96
N ARG A 22 0.45 -10.29 -16.21
CA ARG A 22 1.53 -10.30 -15.20
C ARG A 22 1.82 -8.90 -14.67
N LYS A 23 1.78 -7.90 -15.55
CA LYS A 23 1.88 -6.48 -15.21
C LYS A 23 0.78 -6.04 -14.23
N ALA A 24 -0.48 -6.40 -14.49
CA ALA A 24 -1.60 -6.07 -13.59
C ALA A 24 -1.48 -6.75 -12.23
N LEU A 25 -0.98 -7.99 -12.18
CA LEU A 25 -0.73 -8.69 -10.92
C LEU A 25 0.37 -8.01 -10.11
N CYS A 26 1.54 -7.75 -10.70
CA CYS A 26 2.64 -7.06 -10.02
C CYS A 26 2.23 -5.66 -9.54
N HIS A 27 1.41 -4.94 -10.31
CA HIS A 27 0.89 -3.63 -9.93
C HIS A 27 -0.10 -3.72 -8.76
N THR A 28 -0.98 -4.71 -8.78
CA THR A 28 -1.92 -4.95 -7.66
C THR A 28 -1.18 -5.32 -6.38
N LEU A 29 -0.13 -6.14 -6.48
CA LEU A 29 0.70 -6.49 -5.33
C LEU A 29 1.47 -5.28 -4.79
N ALA A 30 2.13 -4.51 -5.67
CA ALA A 30 2.78 -3.25 -5.27
C ALA A 30 1.79 -2.29 -4.56
N HIS A 31 0.55 -2.23 -5.05
CA HIS A 31 -0.49 -1.45 -4.39
C HIS A 31 -0.81 -1.97 -2.99
N ALA A 32 -1.01 -3.29 -2.83
CA ALA A 32 -1.27 -3.91 -1.54
C ALA A 32 -0.14 -3.64 -0.53
N GLU A 33 1.13 -3.83 -0.92
CA GLU A 33 2.27 -3.57 -0.02
C GLU A 33 2.33 -2.09 0.37
N SER A 34 2.08 -1.18 -0.57
CA SER A 34 2.07 0.26 -0.26
C SER A 34 0.96 0.65 0.71
N CYS A 35 -0.23 0.02 0.62
CA CYS A 35 -1.30 0.20 1.59
C CYS A 35 -0.93 -0.38 2.96
N ALA A 36 -0.19 -1.49 3.00
CA ALA A 36 0.29 -2.06 4.25
C ALA A 36 1.30 -1.11 4.92
N ILE A 37 2.28 -0.57 4.19
CA ILE A 37 3.22 0.43 4.74
C ILE A 37 2.48 1.61 5.36
N ASP A 38 1.49 2.16 4.66
CA ASP A 38 0.67 3.27 5.16
C ASP A 38 -0.09 2.89 6.45
N LEU A 39 -0.66 1.67 6.50
CA LEU A 39 -1.37 1.15 7.67
C LEU A 39 -0.47 1.02 8.90
N MET A 40 0.74 0.48 8.72
CA MET A 40 1.68 0.28 9.81
C MET A 40 2.13 1.64 10.38
N TRP A 41 2.37 2.63 9.51
CA TRP A 41 2.68 3.99 9.95
C TRP A 41 1.48 4.70 10.60
N ASP A 42 0.25 4.48 10.10
CA ASP A 42 -0.96 4.98 10.75
C ASP A 42 -1.09 4.42 12.17
N LEU A 43 -0.88 3.12 12.36
CA LEU A 43 -0.90 2.49 13.68
C LEU A 43 0.17 3.09 14.61
N VAL A 44 1.41 3.21 14.13
CA VAL A 44 2.51 3.82 14.92
C VAL A 44 2.14 5.23 15.36
N ALA A 45 1.68 6.08 14.43
CA ALA A 45 1.33 7.46 14.71
C ALA A 45 0.06 7.59 15.57
N ARG A 46 -0.93 6.73 15.36
CA ARG A 46 -2.22 6.77 16.06
C ARG A 46 -2.09 6.44 17.54
N PHE A 47 -1.12 5.60 17.94
CA PHE A 47 -0.98 5.22 19.33
C PHE A 47 0.11 5.98 20.08
N THR A 48 0.69 7.06 19.53
CA THR A 48 1.75 7.83 20.21
C THR A 48 1.31 8.51 21.51
N TYR A 49 0.01 8.72 21.71
CA TYR A 49 -0.53 9.33 22.94
C TYR A 49 -0.86 8.31 24.04
N GLU A 50 -0.78 7.01 23.74
CA GLU A 50 -1.01 5.93 24.70
C GLU A 50 0.31 5.52 25.38
N SER A 51 0.23 5.05 26.63
CA SER A 51 1.41 4.53 27.37
C SER A 51 1.71 3.07 27.01
N LEU A 52 1.94 2.79 25.72
CA LEU A 52 2.29 1.45 25.26
C LEU A 52 3.79 1.16 25.40
N PRO A 53 4.19 -0.13 25.58
CA PRO A 53 5.59 -0.53 25.55
C PRO A 53 6.27 -0.18 24.23
N ARG A 54 7.58 0.09 24.25
CA ARG A 54 8.36 0.36 23.03
C ARG A 54 8.23 -0.75 21.98
N ASP A 55 8.26 -2.00 22.43
CA ASP A 55 8.18 -3.19 21.59
C ASP A 55 6.94 -3.19 20.69
N PHE A 56 5.82 -2.61 21.15
CA PHE A 56 4.62 -2.44 20.31
C PHE A 56 4.92 -1.63 19.04
N TYR A 57 5.65 -0.52 19.16
CA TYR A 57 6.00 0.31 18.01
C TYR A 57 7.09 -0.34 17.16
N ASP A 58 8.07 -0.97 17.80
CA ASP A 58 9.18 -1.65 17.11
C ASP A 58 8.66 -2.77 16.20
N ASP A 59 7.65 -3.52 16.64
CA ASP A 59 7.00 -4.56 15.83
C ASP A 59 6.35 -3.97 14.56
N TRP A 60 5.59 -2.87 14.68
CA TRP A 60 4.96 -2.24 13.51
C TRP A 60 5.97 -1.60 12.57
N VAL A 61 7.04 -0.99 13.09
CA VAL A 61 8.14 -0.45 12.28
C VAL A 61 8.87 -1.58 11.55
N HIS A 62 9.07 -2.73 12.21
CA HIS A 62 9.67 -3.90 11.58
C HIS A 62 8.82 -4.41 10.41
N ILE A 63 7.51 -4.57 10.61
CA ILE A 63 6.60 -5.01 9.55
C ILE A 63 6.55 -3.98 8.41
N ALA A 64 6.49 -2.67 8.71
CA ALA A 64 6.55 -1.63 7.68
C ALA A 64 7.81 -1.73 6.82
N SER A 65 8.96 -2.07 7.43
CA SER A 65 10.21 -2.30 6.70
C SER A 65 10.12 -3.54 5.79
N GLN A 66 9.49 -4.63 6.23
CA GLN A 66 9.31 -5.83 5.41
C GLN A 66 8.42 -5.55 4.19
N GLU A 67 7.31 -4.83 4.38
CA GLU A 67 6.43 -4.47 3.27
C GLU A 67 7.07 -3.48 2.30
N ALA A 68 7.97 -2.59 2.78
CA ALA A 68 8.78 -1.76 1.91
C ALA A 68 9.72 -2.60 1.02
N GLU A 69 10.33 -3.65 1.55
CA GLU A 69 11.12 -4.58 0.74
C GLU A 69 10.29 -5.34 -0.29
N HIS A 70 9.07 -5.77 0.08
CA HIS A 70 8.14 -6.38 -0.86
C HIS A 70 7.73 -5.41 -1.97
N TYR A 71 7.38 -4.18 -1.61
CA TYR A 71 7.05 -3.12 -2.56
C TYR A 71 8.18 -2.92 -3.58
N TRP A 72 9.43 -2.79 -3.13
CA TRP A 72 10.56 -2.60 -4.05
C TRP A 72 10.78 -3.79 -4.99
N LYS A 73 10.53 -5.03 -4.55
CA LYS A 73 10.60 -6.21 -5.42
C LYS A 73 9.56 -6.11 -6.54
N TRP A 74 8.34 -5.71 -6.24
CA TRP A 74 7.28 -5.55 -7.24
C TRP A 74 7.51 -4.35 -8.14
N GLU A 75 7.96 -3.22 -7.60
CA GLU A 75 8.33 -2.03 -8.36
C GLU A 75 9.43 -2.35 -9.39
N LYS A 76 10.46 -3.09 -8.98
CA LYS A 76 11.52 -3.54 -9.88
C LYS A 76 10.96 -4.42 -11.01
N GLN A 77 10.11 -5.40 -10.68
CA GLN A 77 9.48 -6.24 -11.69
C GLN A 77 8.58 -5.45 -12.66
N LEU A 78 7.88 -4.42 -12.18
CA LEU A 78 7.10 -3.51 -13.03
C LEU A 78 8.00 -2.75 -14.00
N LYS A 79 9.13 -2.22 -13.51
CA LYS A 79 10.13 -1.53 -14.34
C LYS A 79 10.71 -2.46 -15.41
N ASP A 80 11.01 -3.71 -15.07
CA ASP A 80 11.48 -4.73 -16.03
C ASP A 80 10.43 -5.02 -17.14
N MET A 81 9.15 -4.76 -16.87
CA MET A 81 8.04 -4.87 -17.83
C MET A 81 7.68 -3.54 -18.52
N GLY A 82 8.51 -2.50 -18.37
CA GLY A 82 8.25 -1.18 -18.94
C GLY A 82 7.05 -0.45 -18.33
N SER A 83 6.77 -0.70 -17.04
CA SER A 83 5.67 -0.12 -16.28
C SER A 83 6.18 0.47 -14.96
N TRP A 84 5.30 1.13 -14.21
CA TRP A 84 5.59 1.68 -12.89
C TRP A 84 4.35 1.60 -11.99
N TYR A 85 4.56 1.75 -10.69
CA TYR A 85 3.46 1.86 -9.76
C TYR A 85 2.67 3.15 -10.04
N GLY A 86 1.35 3.02 -10.27
CA GLY A 86 0.47 4.10 -10.73
C GLY A 86 0.18 4.13 -12.24
N ASP A 87 0.89 3.34 -13.05
CA ASP A 87 0.66 3.23 -14.51
C ASP A 87 -0.69 2.56 -14.86
N LEU A 88 -1.15 1.66 -14.00
CA LEU A 88 -2.49 1.09 -14.07
C LEU A 88 -3.41 1.71 -13.02
N PRO A 89 -4.72 1.81 -13.31
CA PRO A 89 -5.67 2.25 -12.31
C PRO A 89 -5.76 1.23 -11.18
N VAL A 90 -5.69 1.71 -9.95
CA VAL A 90 -5.87 0.90 -8.74
C VAL A 90 -7.34 0.92 -8.33
N HIS A 91 -7.81 -0.10 -7.62
CA HIS A 91 -9.07 0.02 -6.91
C HIS A 91 -8.98 1.07 -5.78
N SER A 92 -10.08 1.77 -5.50
CA SER A 92 -10.23 2.54 -4.27
C SER A 92 -10.07 1.60 -3.08
N GLY A 93 -9.03 1.81 -2.26
CA GLY A 93 -8.58 0.86 -1.26
C GLY A 93 -9.63 0.46 -0.22
N PHE A 94 -9.45 -0.75 0.32
CA PHE A 94 -10.15 -1.36 1.46
C PHE A 94 -10.36 -0.42 2.68
N LEU A 95 -9.53 0.61 2.81
CA LEU A 95 -9.54 1.61 3.89
C LEU A 95 -10.84 2.43 4.01
N GLY A 96 -11.68 2.48 2.97
CA GLY A 96 -12.99 3.12 3.07
C GLY A 96 -13.92 2.44 4.10
N SER A 97 -13.76 1.14 4.32
CA SER A 97 -14.63 0.39 5.26
C SER A 97 -14.31 0.68 6.73
N ALA A 98 -13.09 1.13 7.05
CA ALA A 98 -12.70 1.46 8.42
C ALA A 98 -13.15 2.86 8.86
N ALA A 99 -13.55 3.72 7.90
CA ALA A 99 -14.07 5.06 8.17
C ALA A 99 -15.59 5.09 8.39
N ASP A 100 -16.29 3.96 8.16
CA ASP A 100 -17.76 3.85 8.15
C ASP A 100 -18.34 3.17 9.42
N THR A 101 -17.59 3.14 10.54
CA THR A 101 -18.07 2.63 11.84
C THR A 101 -17.86 3.65 12.95
#